data_AF-A0A822ZCL6-F1
#
_entry.id   AF-A0A822ZCL6-F1
#
_cell.length_a   1.000
_cell.length_b   1.000
_cell.length_c   1.000
_cell.angle_alpha   90.00
_cell.angle_beta   90.00
_cell.angle_gamma   90.00
#
_symmetry.space_group_name_H-M   'P 1'
#
loop_
_entity.id
_entity.type
_entity.pdbx_description
1 polymer ?
#
loop_
_entity_poly.entity_id
_entity_poly.type
_entity_poly.pdbx_seq_one_letter_code
_entity_poly.pdbx_strand_id
1 'polypeptide(L)' 'MPDAHKEAMRKVVESKFVFLPSCAEKTKKLINYEMSTKWRQWKNEIKSRGYDADTSVEEIKAYVPDSRVDKDQWGRLVDY' A
#
# COMPACT_ATOMS: atom_id res chain seq x y z
N MET A 1 -1.72 -9.74 4.93
CA MET A 1 -2.93 -8.95 4.73
C MET A 1 -4.03 -9.58 5.56
N PRO A 2 -4.82 -8.82 6.33
CA PRO A 2 -6.01 -9.33 7.01
C PRO A 2 -6.97 -9.99 6.02
N ASP A 3 -7.65 -11.06 6.42
CA ASP A 3 -8.44 -11.89 5.50
C ASP A 3 -9.66 -11.16 4.92
N ALA A 4 -10.29 -10.27 5.71
CA ALA A 4 -11.37 -9.41 5.23
C ALA A 4 -10.96 -8.56 4.01
N HIS A 5 -9.75 -8.02 4.01
CA HIS A 5 -9.25 -7.21 2.89
C HIS A 5 -8.86 -8.07 1.68
N LYS A 6 -8.38 -9.30 1.89
CA LYS A 6 -8.13 -10.25 0.79
C LYS A 6 -9.42 -10.58 0.05
N GLU A 7 -10.51 -10.80 0.78
CA GLU A 7 -11.81 -11.12 0.18
C GLU A 7 -12.36 -9.92 -0.62
N ALA A 8 -12.28 -8.71 -0.07
CA ALA A 8 -12.69 -7.50 -0.77
C ALA A 8 -11.89 -7.29 -2.07
N MET A 9 -10.56 -7.41 -2.03
CA MET A 9 -9.73 -7.29 -3.23
C MET A 9 -10.00 -8.41 -4.23
N ARG A 10 -10.26 -9.63 -3.77
CA ARG A 10 -10.63 -10.75 -4.64
C ARG A 10 -11.92 -10.47 -5.40
N LYS A 11 -12.95 -9.93 -4.74
CA LYS A 11 -14.20 -9.52 -5.41
C LYS A 11 -13.97 -8.49 -6.51
N VAL A 12 -13.06 -7.52 -6.29
CA VAL A 12 -12.68 -6.55 -7.32
C VAL A 12 -12.03 -7.23 -8.52
N VAL A 13 -11.14 -8.20 -8.30
CA VAL A 13 -10.52 -8.98 -9.39
C VAL A 13 -11.58 -9.81 -10.12
N GLU A 14 -12.43 -10.52 -9.40
CA GLU A 14 -13.54 -11.31 -9.97
C GLU A 14 -14.53 -10.46 -10.76
N SER A 15 -14.74 -9.19 -10.42
CA SER A 15 -15.59 -8.28 -11.21
C SER A 15 -15.00 -7.91 -12.58
N LYS A 16 -13.67 -8.03 -12.76
CA LYS A 16 -12.96 -7.58 -13.97
C LYS A 16 -12.55 -8.72 -14.90
N PHE A 17 -12.62 -9.97 -14.43
CA PHE A 17 -12.14 -11.13 -15.18
C PHE A 17 -13.17 -12.25 -15.18
N VAL A 18 -13.31 -12.93 -16.31
CA VAL A 18 -14.10 -14.16 -16.41
C VAL A 18 -13.19 -15.34 -16.13
N PHE A 19 -13.42 -16.03 -15.01
CA PHE A 19 -12.65 -17.21 -14.65
C PHE A 19 -13.31 -18.49 -15.18
N LEU A 20 -12.54 -19.29 -15.92
CA LEU A 20 -13.00 -20.60 -16.36
C LEU A 20 -13.12 -21.56 -15.16
N PRO A 21 -14.19 -22.34 -15.04
CA PRO A 21 -14.39 -23.26 -13.91
C PRO A 21 -13.24 -24.26 -13.74
N SER A 22 -12.61 -24.68 -14.84
CA SER A 22 -11.50 -25.64 -14.86
C SER A 22 -10.22 -25.14 -14.16
N CYS A 23 -10.06 -23.82 -14.01
CA CYS A 23 -8.88 -23.23 -13.36
C CYS A 23 -9.21 -22.39 -12.12
N ALA A 24 -10.49 -22.26 -11.74
CA ALA A 24 -10.95 -21.35 -10.68
C ALA A 24 -10.17 -21.47 -9.37
N GLU A 25 -9.92 -22.68 -8.87
CA GLU A 25 -9.18 -22.91 -7.62
C GLU A 25 -7.69 -22.56 -7.72
N LYS A 26 -7.05 -22.86 -8.86
CA LYS A 26 -5.65 -22.48 -9.09
C LYS A 26 -5.52 -20.95 -9.17
N THR A 27 -6.45 -20.32 -9.87
CA THR A 27 -6.49 -18.86 -10.02
C THR A 27 -6.76 -18.17 -8.69
N LYS A 28 -7.66 -18.72 -7.86
CA LYS A 28 -7.90 -18.24 -6.49
C LYS A 28 -6.63 -18.25 -5.64
N LYS A 29 -5.88 -19.37 -5.67
CA LYS A 29 -4.61 -19.49 -4.95
C LYS A 29 -3.57 -18.48 -5.45
N LEU A 30 -3.47 -18.31 -6.78
CA LEU A 30 -2.57 -17.36 -7.39
C LEU A 30 -2.89 -15.91 -6.98
N ILE A 31 -4.15 -15.50 -7.08
CA ILE A 31 -4.59 -14.15 -6.68
C ILE A 31 -4.27 -13.89 -5.21
N ASN A 32 -4.56 -14.85 -4.32
CA ASN A 32 -4.25 -14.72 -2.90
C ASN A 32 -2.75 -14.62 -2.61
N TYR A 33 -1.92 -15.38 -3.33
CA TYR A 33 -0.47 -15.32 -3.25
C TYR A 33 0.05 -13.94 -3.66
N GLU A 34 -0.34 -13.47 -4.85
CA GLU A 34 0.05 -12.18 -5.40
C GLU A 34 -0.35 -11.01 -4.49
N MET A 35 -1.59 -11.00 -3.99
CA MET A 35 -2.05 -9.97 -3.05
C MET A 35 -1.22 -9.97 -1.76
N SER A 36 -0.89 -11.16 -1.23
CA SER A 36 -0.08 -11.27 -0.02
C SER A 36 1.35 -10.79 -0.21
N THR A 37 1.93 -11.06 -1.38
CA THR A 37 3.27 -10.59 -1.77
C THR A 37 3.29 -9.06 -1.91
N LYS A 38 2.34 -8.48 -2.66
CA LYS A 38 2.22 -7.02 -2.81
C LYS A 38 2.01 -6.31 -1.48
N TRP A 39 1.17 -6.87 -0.61
CA TRP A 39 0.99 -6.35 0.75
C TRP A 39 2.29 -6.33 1.55
N ARG A 40 3.09 -7.40 1.46
CA ARG A 40 4.38 -7.46 2.16
C ARG A 40 5.37 -6.44 1.60
N GLN A 41 5.43 -6.32 0.28
CA GLN A 41 6.28 -5.35 -0.39
C GLN A 41 5.92 -3.91 0.03
N TRP A 42 4.63 -3.55 -0.05
CA TRP A 42 4.15 -2.23 0.37
C TRP A 42 4.51 -1.92 1.84
N LYS A 43 4.36 -2.87 2.76
CA LYS A 43 4.78 -2.69 4.16
C LYS A 43 6.29 -2.47 4.29
N ASN A 44 7.09 -3.20 3.51
CA ASN A 44 8.55 -3.04 3.54
C ASN A 44 8.97 -1.68 2.99
N GLU A 45 8.32 -1.22 1.92
CA GLU A 45 8.55 0.11 1.35
C GLU A 45 8.19 1.21 2.35
N ILE A 46 7.05 1.10 3.03
CA ILE A 46 6.64 2.01 4.12
C ILE A 46 7.71 2.06 5.22
N LYS A 47 8.14 0.90 5.72
CA LYS A 47 9.19 0.82 6.74
C LYS A 47 10.52 1.42 6.27
N SER A 48 10.90 1.17 5.01
CA SER A 48 12.14 1.69 4.44
C SER A 48 12.15 3.21 4.29
N ARG A 49 10.97 3.83 4.18
CA ARG A 49 10.80 5.27 4.11
C ARG A 49 10.77 5.94 5.49
N GLY A 50 10.94 5.18 6.57
CA GLY A 50 10.83 5.71 7.92
C GLY A 50 9.42 6.15 8.29
N TYR A 51 8.39 5.63 7.59
CA TYR A 51 7.00 5.92 7.95
C TYR A 51 6.73 5.38 9.35
N ASP A 52 6.44 6.30 10.25
CA ASP A 52 6.00 6.03 11.60
C ASP A 52 4.55 6.52 11.71
N ALA A 53 3.68 5.59 12.10
CA ALA A 53 2.23 5.81 12.13
C ALA A 53 1.81 6.74 13.26
N ASP A 54 2.68 6.93 14.25
CA ASP A 54 2.49 7.86 15.36
C ASP A 54 3.07 9.25 15.03
N THR A 55 3.80 9.39 13.92
CA THR A 55 4.32 10.68 13.48
C THR A 55 3.20 11.53 12.91
N SER A 56 2.93 12.67 13.55
CA SER A 56 1.89 13.58 13.10
C SER A 56 2.30 14.33 11.83
N VAL A 57 1.33 14.85 11.07
CA VAL A 57 1.59 15.68 9.90
C VAL A 57 2.47 16.89 10.28
N GLU A 58 2.27 17.44 11.47
CA GLU A 58 3.08 18.53 12.02
C GLU A 58 4.54 18.10 12.26
N GLU A 59 4.78 16.89 12.77
CA GLU A 59 6.13 16.36 12.97
C GLU A 59 6.85 16.09 11.64
N ILE A 60 6.13 15.63 10.60
CA ILE A 60 6.69 15.45 9.24
C ILE A 60 7.04 16.80 8.60
N LYS A 61 6.20 17.83 8.80
CA LYS A 61 6.49 19.20 8.33
C LYS A 61 7.71 19.80 9.03
N ALA A 62 7.91 19.49 10.30
CA ALA A 62 9.06 19.96 11.08
C ALA A 62 10.36 19.25 10.67
N TYR A 63 10.29 17.98 10.28
CA TYR A 63 11.45 17.21 9.80
C TYR A 63 11.71 17.44 8.31
N VAL A 64 12.43 18.52 7.99
CA VAL A 64 12.89 18.79 6.63
C VAL A 64 14.12 17.93 6.34
N PRO A 65 14.05 16.94 5.42
CA PRO A 65 15.08 15.91 5.30
C PRO A 65 16.39 16.40 4.66
N ASP A 66 16.39 17.58 4.01
CA ASP A 66 17.55 18.12 3.30
C ASP A 66 17.57 19.67 3.43
N SER A 67 18.74 20.24 3.72
CA SER A 67 18.91 21.68 3.95
C SER A 67 18.67 22.55 2.73
N ARG A 68 18.60 21.96 1.53
CA ARG A 68 18.30 22.63 0.25
C ARG A 68 16.81 22.73 -0.02
N VAL A 69 15.97 22.02 0.74
CA VAL A 69 14.53 22.02 0.57
C VAL A 69 13.94 23.28 1.21
N ASP A 70 13.20 24.05 0.41
CA ASP A 70 12.43 25.18 0.89
C ASP A 70 11.31 24.71 1.84
N LYS A 71 11.25 25.31 3.03
CA LYS A 71 10.35 24.87 4.10
C LYS A 71 8.87 25.12 3.76
N ASP A 72 8.58 26.23 3.08
CA ASP A 72 7.22 26.59 2.70
C ASP A 72 6.70 25.70 1.58
N GLN A 73 7.58 25.29 0.66
CA GLN A 73 7.27 24.30 -0.37
C GLN A 73 7.10 22.90 0.22
N TRP A 74 7.94 22.51 1.18
CA TRP A 74 7.85 21.21 1.86
C TRP A 74 6.52 21.04 2.59
N GLY A 75 6.11 22.06 3.36
CA GLY A 75 4.86 22.01 4.12
C GLY A 75 3.64 21.70 3.23
N ARG A 76 3.59 22.32 2.04
CA ARG A 76 2.50 22.10 1.07
C ARG A 76 2.51 20.70 0.44
N LEU A 77 3.68 20.07 0.31
CA LEU A 77 3.81 18.71 -0.21
C LEU A 77 3.33 17.65 0.79
N VAL A 78 3.54 17.91 2.08
CA VAL A 78 3.10 17.00 3.16
C VAL A 78 1.57 17.08 3.37
N ASP A 79 0.95 18.20 3.02
CA ASP A 79 -0.51 18.42 3.13
C ASP A 79 -1.36 17.78 2.01
N TYR A 80 -0.75 17.22 0.97
CA TYR A 80 -1.41 16.74 -0.24
C TYR A 80 -1.50 15.21 -0.31
#